data_AF-A0A524HJL1-F1
#
_entry.id   AF-A0A524HJL1-F1
#
_cell.length_a   1.000
_cell.length_b   1.000
_cell.length_c   1.000
_cell.angle_alpha   90.00
_cell.angle_beta   90.00
_cell.angle_gamma   90.00
#
_symmetry.space_group_name_H-M   'P 1'
#
loop_
_entity.id
_entity.type
_entity.pdbx_description
1 polymer ?
#
loop_
_entity_poly.entity_id
_entity_poly.type
_entity_poly.pdbx_seq_one_letter_code
_entity_poly.pdbx_strand_id
1 'polypeptide(L)' 'LTTFGIEITLDTCVFHTPMVAEDTKVIMTNSGKCAYYAPGELNVQVAFGSMADCVESSVNGQVCRKDPLWEKS' A
#
# COMPACT_ATOMS: atom_id res chain seq x y z
N LEU A 1 -1.66 12.15 12.89
CA LEU A 1 -1.16 11.05 12.02
C LEU A 1 0.06 10.40 12.66
N THR A 2 1.11 11.16 12.97
CA THR A 2 2.30 10.67 13.69
C THR A 2 1.97 10.03 15.04
N THR A 3 0.98 10.56 15.77
CA THR A 3 0.44 9.96 17.02
C THR A 3 -0.17 8.57 16.83
N PHE A 4 -0.49 8.18 15.60
CA PHE A 4 -0.99 6.86 15.23
C PHE A 4 0.12 5.97 14.61
N GLY A 5 1.38 6.39 14.67
CA GLY A 5 2.52 5.65 14.09
C GLY A 5 2.72 5.86 12.59
N ILE A 6 2.04 6.83 11.97
CA ILE A 6 2.20 7.13 10.54
C ILE A 6 3.44 8.00 10.32
N GLU A 7 4.30 7.57 9.39
CA GLU A 7 5.41 8.36 8.86
C GLU A 7 4.96 9.16 7.64
N ILE A 8 5.24 10.47 7.64
CA ILE A 8 4.91 11.37 6.53
C ILE A 8 6.20 11.64 5.75
N THR A 9 6.25 11.19 4.50
CA THR A 9 7.38 11.42 3.60
C THR A 9 7.11 12.66 2.74
N LEU A 10 8.17 13.43 2.44
CA LEU A 10 8.13 14.53 1.47
C LEU A 10 8.19 13.99 0.03
N ASP A 11 8.17 14.89 -0.96
CA ASP A 11 8.17 14.55 -2.39
C ASP A 11 9.44 13.75 -2.77
N THR A 12 9.25 12.43 -2.82
CA THR A 12 10.29 11.43 -3.04
C THR A 12 9.67 10.23 -3.76
N CYS A 13 10.50 9.40 -4.37
CA CYS A 13 10.05 8.19 -5.04
C CYS A 13 10.20 6.99 -4.10
N VAL A 14 9.10 6.27 -3.85
CA VAL A 14 9.08 5.01 -3.05
C VAL A 14 10.05 3.94 -3.57
N PHE A 15 10.41 4.00 -4.86
CA PHE A 15 11.32 3.03 -5.48
C PHE A 15 12.80 3.37 -5.31
N HIS A 16 13.13 4.64 -5.07
CA HIS A 16 14.53 5.10 -5.08
C HIS A 16 14.96 5.74 -3.75
N THR A 17 14.06 5.78 -2.77
CA THR A 17 14.31 6.33 -1.43
C THR A 17 14.08 5.21 -0.42
N PRO A 18 14.88 5.09 0.65
CA PRO A 18 14.80 3.98 1.61
C PRO A 18 13.61 4.15 2.57
N MET A 19 12.39 4.12 2.03
CA MET A 19 11.13 4.31 2.77
C MET A 19 10.38 2.99 3.00
N VAL A 20 10.79 1.90 2.35
CA VAL A 20 10.21 0.56 2.52
C VAL A 20 11.27 -0.34 3.17
N ALA A 21 10.89 -1.06 4.22
CA ALA A 21 11.78 -1.99 4.89
C ALA A 21 12.16 -3.15 3.93
N GLU A 22 13.42 -3.58 3.96
CA GLU A 22 13.96 -4.62 3.05
C GLU A 22 13.23 -5.97 3.16
N ASP A 23 12.62 -6.26 4.31
CA ASP A 23 11.87 -7.48 4.57
C ASP A 23 10.37 -7.37 4.24
N THR A 24 9.93 -6.25 3.67
CA THR A 24 8.54 -6.04 3.23
C THR A 24 8.19 -7.04 2.14
N LYS A 25 7.10 -7.79 2.35
CA LYS A 25 6.63 -8.80 1.39
C LYS A 25 5.39 -8.36 0.60
N VAL A 26 4.59 -7.48 1.20
CA VAL A 26 3.31 -7.04 0.66
C VAL A 26 3.16 -5.54 0.88
N ILE A 27 2.80 -4.81 -0.17
CA ILE A 27 2.42 -3.40 -0.08
C ILE A 27 0.96 -3.25 -0.48
N MET A 28 0.20 -2.52 0.33
CA MET A 28 -1.11 -2.02 -0.06
C MET A 28 -1.01 -0.56 -0.52
N THR A 29 -1.61 -0.24 -1.66
CA THR A 29 -1.56 1.11 -2.24
C THR A 29 -2.85 1.45 -2.96
N ASN A 30 -3.18 2.74 -2.97
CA ASN A 30 -4.25 3.31 -3.79
C ASN A 30 -3.72 4.05 -5.03
N SER A 31 -2.41 3.99 -5.29
CA SER A 31 -1.77 4.55 -6.48
C SER A 31 -1.62 3.48 -7.55
N GLY A 32 -2.24 3.70 -8.72
CA GLY A 32 -2.12 2.76 -9.86
C GLY A 32 -0.69 2.64 -10.36
N LYS A 33 0.08 3.74 -10.36
CA LYS A 33 1.51 3.73 -10.72
C LYS A 33 2.30 2.83 -9.75
N CYS A 34 2.09 3.02 -8.45
CA CYS A 34 2.78 2.21 -7.45
C CYS A 34 2.40 0.73 -7.59
N ALA A 35 1.10 0.45 -7.76
CA ALA A 35 0.60 -0.90 -7.90
C ALA A 35 1.19 -1.66 -9.10
N TYR A 36 1.48 -0.95 -10.18
CA TYR A 36 2.08 -1.53 -11.39
C TYR A 36 3.59 -1.80 -11.22
N TYR A 37 4.35 -0.84 -10.70
CA TYR A 37 5.82 -0.95 -10.65
C TYR A 37 6.35 -1.72 -9.44
N ALA A 38 5.69 -1.66 -8.27
CA ALA A 38 6.21 -2.22 -7.03
C ALA A 38 6.57 -3.73 -7.09
N PRO A 39 5.83 -4.60 -7.80
CA PRO A 39 6.24 -6.00 -7.92
C PRO A 39 7.58 -6.19 -8.62
N GLY A 40 7.88 -5.37 -9.63
CA GLY A 40 9.14 -5.43 -10.37
C GLY A 40 10.29 -4.69 -9.68
N GLU A 41 10.01 -3.49 -9.18
CA GLU A 41 11.04 -2.59 -8.61
C GLU A 41 11.39 -2.94 -7.16
N LEU A 42 10.43 -3.44 -6.36
CA LEU A 42 10.63 -3.73 -4.94
C LEU A 42 10.53 -5.23 -4.60
N ASN A 43 10.22 -6.08 -5.58
CA ASN A 43 10.02 -7.52 -5.37
C ASN A 43 8.97 -7.85 -4.29
N VAL A 44 7.87 -7.10 -4.26
CA VAL A 44 6.76 -7.27 -3.31
C VAL A 44 5.47 -7.70 -4.01
N GLN A 45 4.56 -8.33 -3.27
CA GLN A 45 3.17 -8.47 -3.72
C GLN A 45 2.41 -7.18 -3.49
N VAL A 46 1.43 -6.90 -4.35
CA VAL A 46 0.62 -5.67 -4.25
C VAL A 46 -0.84 -5.99 -3.99
N ALA A 47 -1.41 -5.27 -3.00
CA ALA A 47 -2.83 -5.08 -2.87
C ALA A 47 -3.22 -3.67 -3.34
N PHE A 48 -4.12 -3.58 -4.31
CA PHE A 48 -4.67 -2.31 -4.76
C PHE A 48 -6.07 -2.10 -4.19
N GLY A 49 -6.35 -0.91 -3.68
CA GLY A 49 -7.63 -0.58 -3.05
C GLY A 49 -7.84 0.92 -2.85
N SER A 50 -8.93 1.28 -2.17
CA SER A 50 -9.21 2.67 -1.82
C SER A 50 -8.32 3.16 -0.66
N MET A 51 -8.32 4.47 -0.41
CA MET A 51 -7.64 5.02 0.77
C MET A 51 -8.20 4.43 2.08
N ALA A 52 -9.50 4.19 2.14
CA ALA A 52 -10.14 3.58 3.32
C ALA A 52 -9.62 2.15 3.56
N ASP A 53 -9.47 1.37 2.48
CA ASP A 53 -8.93 0.00 2.58
C ASP A 53 -7.46 0.02 3.04
N CYS A 54 -6.63 0.98 2.55
CA CYS A 54 -5.25 1.13 3.00
C CYS A 54 -5.17 1.44 4.51
N VAL A 55 -6.02 2.34 5.00
CA VAL A 55 -6.06 2.69 6.44
C VAL A 55 -6.53 1.51 7.26
N GLU A 56 -7.61 0.82 6.85
CA GLU A 56 -8.14 -0.35 7.55
C GLU A 56 -7.12 -1.50 7.60
N SER A 57 -6.39 -1.72 6.51
CA SER A 57 -5.31 -2.70 6.46
C SER A 57 -4.15 -2.35 7.40
N SER A 58 -3.80 -1.06 7.47
CA SER A 58 -2.75 -0.57 8.36
C SER A 58 -3.10 -0.77 9.83
N VAL A 59 -4.38 -0.61 10.19
CA VAL A 59 -4.86 -0.84 11.56
C VAL A 59 -4.88 -2.33 11.93
N ASN A 60 -5.28 -3.20 10.99
CA ASN A 60 -5.41 -4.65 11.25
C ASN A 60 -4.10 -5.44 11.04
N GLY A 61 -3.08 -4.84 10.40
CA GLY A 61 -1.81 -5.50 10.10
C GLY A 61 -1.90 -6.56 8.98
N GLN A 62 -2.98 -6.54 8.19
CA GLN A 62 -3.21 -7.45 7.08
C GLN A 62 -4.03 -6.77 5.99
N VAL A 63 -4.01 -7.31 4.76
CA VAL A 63 -4.79 -6.75 3.65
C VAL A 63 -6.28 -6.90 3.93
N CYS A 64 -6.94 -5.77 4.16
CA CYS A 64 -8.38 -5.62 4.25
C CYS A 64 -8.87 -4.95 2.96
N ARG A 65 -9.85 -5.55 2.30
CA ARG A 65 -10.55 -4.95 1.15
C ARG A 65 -12.04 -5.03 1.40
N LYS A 66 -12.72 -3.92 1.20
CA LYS A 66 -14.18 -3.94 1.10
C LYS A 66 -14.60 -4.65 -0.18
N ASP A 67 -15.74 -5.31 -0.12
CA ASP A 67 -16.28 -6.04 -1.25
C ASP A 67 -16.42 -5.12 -2.48
N PRO A 68 -16.07 -5.61 -3.68
CA PRO A 68 -16.24 -4.83 -4.89
C PRO A 68 -17.71 -4.47 -5.06
N LEU A 69 -17.98 -3.18 -5.28
CA LEU A 69 -19.34 -2.68 -5.55
C LEU A 69 -19.96 -3.27 -6.83
N TRP A 70 -19.14 -3.90 -7.68
CA TRP A 70 -19.60 -4.68 -8.82
C TRP A 70 -19.51 -6.17 -8.49
N GLU A 71 -20.62 -6.74 -8.04
CA GLU A 71 -20.84 -8.17 -8.22
C GLU A 71 -21.11 -8.41 -9.71
N LYS A 72 -20.39 -9.34 -10.33
CA LYS A 72 -20.84 -9.91 -11.60
C LYS A 72 -22.10 -10.73 -11.30
N SER A 73 -23.27 -10.18 -11.59
CA SER A 73 -24.48 -10.99 -11.85
C SER A 73 -24.25 -11.94 -13.02
#